data_AF-A0A8X6XN89-F1
#
_entry.id   AF-A0A8X6XN89-F1
#
_cell.length_a   1.000
_cell.length_b   1.000
_cell.length_c   1.000
_cell.angle_alpha   90.00
_cell.angle_beta   90.00
_cell.angle_gamma   90.00
#
_symmetry.space_group_name_H-M   'P 1'
#
loop_
_entity.id
_entity.type
_entity.pdbx_description
1 polymer ?
#
loop_
_entity_poly.entity_id
_entity_poly.type
_entity_poly.pdbx_seq_one_letter_code
_entity_poly.pdbx_strand_id
1 'polypeptide(L)'
;MLVLKEPVDLEDKYLQYIQKHWTCPSCEKEMVATILDQIRHKETCEGQNEKIIDAPEETNKGPPKKSYYCSVCEKELLLTLPEILRHKRSHSSSS
;
A
#
# COMPACT_ATOMS: atom_id res chain seq x y z
N MET A 1 -2.06 -41.86 24.94
CA MET A 1 -2.47 -40.47 24.73
C MET A 1 -2.77 -40.29 23.25
N LEU A 2 -4.04 -40.17 22.89
CA LEU A 2 -4.44 -39.87 21.52
C LEU A 2 -4.27 -38.36 21.33
N VAL A 3 -3.31 -37.95 20.51
CA VAL A 3 -3.17 -36.55 20.09
C VAL A 3 -4.34 -36.29 19.14
N LEU A 4 -5.38 -35.65 19.66
CA LEU A 4 -6.44 -35.09 18.83
C LEU A 4 -5.76 -34.03 17.96
N LYS A 5 -5.56 -34.33 16.67
CA LYS A 5 -5.26 -33.30 15.68
C LYS A 5 -6.48 -32.39 15.66
N GLU A 6 -6.30 -31.18 16.17
CA GLU A 6 -7.26 -30.10 16.04
C GLU A 6 -7.72 -30.03 14.57
N PRO A 7 -9.03 -29.98 14.29
CA PRO A 7 -9.48 -29.76 12.93
C PRO A 7 -8.97 -28.38 12.54
N VAL A 8 -8.03 -28.31 11.59
CA VAL A 8 -7.68 -27.04 10.97
C VAL A 8 -8.97 -26.54 10.32
N ASP A 9 -9.52 -25.53 10.97
CA ASP A 9 -10.90 -25.10 10.94
C ASP A 9 -11.28 -24.67 9.52
N LEU A 10 -12.22 -25.38 8.90
CA LEU A 10 -12.71 -25.06 7.55
C LEU A 10 -13.20 -23.60 7.47
N GLU A 11 -13.68 -23.04 8.59
CA GLU A 11 -14.07 -21.64 8.75
C GLU A 11 -12.94 -20.66 8.40
N ASP A 12 -11.70 -20.97 8.81
CA ASP A 12 -10.53 -20.10 8.65
C ASP A 12 -10.18 -19.92 7.15
N LYS A 13 -10.40 -20.99 6.37
CA LYS A 13 -10.23 -20.95 4.91
C LYS A 13 -11.29 -20.10 4.23
N TYR A 14 -12.48 -19.94 4.80
CA TYR A 14 -13.52 -19.09 4.21
C TYR A 14 -13.41 -17.64 4.68
N LEU A 15 -12.86 -17.39 5.87
CA LEU A 15 -12.62 -16.06 6.41
C LEU A 15 -11.80 -15.16 5.48
N GLN A 16 -10.88 -15.73 4.71
CA GLN A 16 -10.09 -14.98 3.72
C GLN A 16 -10.92 -14.39 2.56
N TYR A 17 -12.14 -14.89 2.34
CA TYR A 17 -13.07 -14.42 1.30
C TYR A 17 -14.18 -13.53 1.84
N ILE A 18 -14.42 -13.54 3.16
CA ILE A 18 -15.46 -12.71 3.79
C ILE A 18 -14.92 -11.29 3.93
N GLN A 19 -15.61 -10.34 3.30
CA GLN A 19 -15.35 -8.92 3.41
C GLN A 19 -16.14 -8.31 4.57
N LYS A 20 -15.47 -7.52 5.41
CA LYS A 20 -16.09 -6.78 6.52
C LYS A 20 -15.57 -5.35 6.57
N HIS A 21 -16.37 -4.46 7.14
CA HIS A 21 -15.91 -3.12 7.47
C HIS A 21 -14.82 -3.22 8.52
N TRP A 22 -13.70 -2.56 8.26
CA TRP A 22 -12.55 -2.55 9.13
C TRP A 22 -11.84 -1.20 9.05
N THR A 23 -11.41 -0.71 10.22
CA THR A 23 -10.65 0.52 10.35
C THR A 23 -9.24 0.15 10.75
N CYS A 24 -8.25 0.59 9.97
CA CYS A 24 -6.86 0.33 10.29
C CYS A 24 -6.46 1.10 11.56
N PRO A 25 -5.93 0.45 12.61
CA PRO A 25 -5.50 1.16 13.82
C PRO A 25 -4.24 2.02 13.62
N SER A 26 -3.50 1.81 12.53
CA SER A 26 -2.23 2.52 12.28
C SER A 26 -2.38 3.77 11.41
N CYS A 27 -3.40 3.84 10.56
CA CYS A 27 -3.66 5.02 9.71
C CYS A 27 -5.11 5.51 9.76
N GLU A 28 -5.93 4.91 10.63
CA GLU A 28 -7.34 5.24 10.85
C GLU A 28 -8.22 5.19 9.60
N LYS A 29 -7.73 4.54 8.53
CA LYS A 29 -8.47 4.41 7.28
C LYS A 29 -9.56 3.35 7.40
N GLU A 30 -10.79 3.77 7.13
CA GLU A 30 -11.95 2.87 6.98
C GLU A 30 -11.97 2.22 5.60
N MET A 31 -12.13 0.90 5.55
CA MET A 31 -12.28 0.15 4.31
C MET A 31 -13.07 -1.14 4.50
N VAL A 32 -13.59 -1.69 3.41
CA VAL A 32 -14.17 -3.03 3.39
C VAL A 32 -13.08 -4.00 2.94
N ALA A 33 -12.59 -4.83 3.85
CA ALA A 33 -11.41 -5.67 3.65
C ALA A 33 -11.66 -7.11 4.10
N THR A 34 -11.03 -8.07 3.41
CA THR A 34 -10.89 -9.44 3.92
C THR A 34 -9.72 -9.52 4.90
N ILE A 35 -9.61 -10.62 5.65
CA ILE A 35 -8.48 -10.82 6.59
C ILE A 35 -7.12 -10.72 5.87
N LEU A 36 -6.99 -11.30 4.68
CA LEU A 36 -5.75 -11.19 3.87
C LEU A 36 -5.47 -9.75 3.44
N ASP A 37 -6.52 -8.99 3.11
CA ASP A 37 -6.36 -7.59 2.73
C ASP A 37 -5.93 -6.72 3.93
N GLN A 38 -6.47 -7.00 5.13
CA GLN A 38 -6.03 -6.35 6.37
C GLN A 38 -4.56 -6.63 6.69
N ILE A 39 -4.09 -7.88 6.52
CA ILE A 39 -2.67 -8.24 6.75
C ILE A 39 -1.77 -7.49 5.79
N ARG A 40 -2.05 -7.56 4.48
CA ARG A 40 -1.28 -6.84 3.45
C ARG A 40 -1.30 -5.33 3.68
N HIS A 41 -2.45 -4.80 4.11
CA HIS A 41 -2.57 -3.39 4.46
C HIS A 41 -1.65 -3.04 5.63
N LYS A 42 -1.63 -3.83 6.72
CA LYS A 42 -0.76 -3.60 7.87
C LYS A 42 0.72 -3.55 7.47
N GLU A 43 1.19 -4.55 6.73
CA GLU A 43 2.58 -4.61 6.26
C GLU A 43 2.98 -3.36 5.44
N THR A 44 2.07 -2.89 4.59
CA THR A 44 2.31 -1.68 3.77
C THR A 44 2.15 -0.39 4.58
N CYS A 45 1.22 -0.38 5.53
CA CYS A 45 0.85 0.78 6.35
C CYS A 45 1.92 1.08 7.38
N GLU A 46 2.51 0.07 8.02
CA GLU A 46 3.61 0.24 8.96
C GLU A 46 4.83 0.89 8.27
N GLY A 47 5.17 0.43 7.06
CA GLY A 47 6.23 1.05 6.24
C GLY A 47 5.90 2.45 5.69
N GLN A 48 4.66 2.92 5.84
CA GLN A 48 4.27 4.30 5.52
C GLN A 48 4.25 5.19 6.76
N ASN A 49 3.84 4.66 7.93
CA ASN A 49 3.75 5.43 9.17
C ASN A 49 5.11 5.94 9.67
N GLU A 50 6.19 5.22 9.38
CA GLU A 50 7.56 5.67 9.65
C GLU A 50 8.01 6.89 8.81
N LYS A 51 7.25 7.29 7.78
CA LYS A 51 7.56 8.44 6.92
C LYS A 51 6.71 9.69 7.14
N ILE A 52 5.80 9.71 8.12
CA ILE A 52 4.83 10.80 8.32
C ILE A 52 5.12 11.59 9.61
N ILE A 53 6.39 11.74 10.01
CA ILE A 53 6.76 12.60 11.16
C ILE A 53 7.55 13.85 10.72
N ASP A 54 7.66 14.15 9.43
CA ASP A 54 8.19 15.45 9.00
C ASP A 54 7.57 15.91 7.67
N ALA A 55 6.45 16.62 7.76
CA ALA A 55 6.14 17.77 6.92
C ALA A 55 4.78 18.35 7.34
N PRO A 56 4.70 19.67 7.64
CA PRO A 56 3.45 20.31 7.99
C PRO A 56 2.47 20.30 6.81
N GLU A 57 1.21 20.08 7.16
CA GLU A 57 0.06 20.11 6.29
C GLU A 57 -0.04 21.45 5.53
N GLU A 58 0.11 21.39 4.21
CA GLU A 58 -0.53 22.36 3.32
C GLU A 58 -1.28 21.62 2.22
N THR A 59 -2.60 21.63 2.35
CA THR A 59 -3.55 21.97 1.27
C THR A 59 -2.99 21.81 -0.15
N ASN A 60 -3.35 20.71 -0.81
CA ASN A 60 -3.98 20.71 -2.14
C ASN A 60 -4.22 19.27 -2.63
N LYS A 61 -5.40 19.05 -3.20
CA LYS A 61 -5.95 17.77 -3.67
C LYS A 61 -5.10 17.10 -4.77
N GLY A 62 -4.06 16.37 -4.38
CA GLY A 62 -3.28 15.56 -5.31
C GLY A 62 -2.54 14.42 -4.62
N PRO A 63 -2.23 13.30 -5.32
CA PRO A 63 -1.41 12.24 -4.75
C PRO A 63 -0.05 12.81 -4.32
N PRO A 64 0.54 12.32 -3.21
CA PRO A 64 1.81 12.83 -2.71
C PRO A 64 2.90 12.69 -3.79
N LYS A 65 3.46 13.83 -4.21
CA LYS A 65 4.58 13.87 -5.15
C LYS A 65 5.87 13.63 -4.36
N LYS A 66 6.72 12.73 -4.85
CA LYS A 66 8.03 12.41 -4.27
C LYS A 66 9.13 12.85 -5.23
N SER A 67 10.31 13.20 -4.73
CA SER A 67 11.48 13.42 -5.56
C SER A 67 11.91 12.10 -6.22
N TYR A 68 12.10 12.14 -7.52
CA TYR A 68 12.50 11.00 -8.34
C TYR A 68 13.63 11.42 -9.29
N TYR A 69 14.78 10.77 -9.16
CA TYR A 69 15.88 10.92 -10.10
C TYR A 69 15.74 9.93 -11.25
N CYS A 70 15.68 10.43 -12.49
CA CYS A 70 15.68 9.59 -13.68
C CYS A 70 17.10 9.43 -14.21
N SER A 71 17.59 8.19 -14.31
CA SER A 71 18.92 7.90 -14.86
C SER A 71 19.02 7.99 -16.39
N VAL A 72 17.90 8.09 -17.10
CA VAL A 72 17.89 8.16 -18.58
C VAL A 72 18.09 9.60 -19.06
N CYS A 73 17.45 10.55 -18.39
CA CYS A 73 17.55 11.97 -18.70
C CYS A 73 18.30 12.78 -17.64
N GLU A 74 18.82 12.10 -16.61
CA GLU A 74 19.64 12.63 -15.52
C GLU A 74 19.01 13.83 -14.80
N LYS A 75 17.69 13.82 -14.67
CA LYS A 75 16.90 14.89 -14.04
C LYS A 75 16.25 14.41 -12.75
N GLU A 76 16.26 15.29 -11.76
CA GLU A 76 15.43 15.16 -10.57
C GLU A 76 14.06 15.80 -10.82
N LEU A 77 13.00 15.04 -10.58
CA LEU A 77 11.62 15.42 -10.87
C LEU A 77 10.74 15.15 -9.66
N LEU A 78 9.83 16.07 -9.35
CA LEU A 78 8.83 15.88 -8.29
C LEU A 78 7.56 15.24 -8.86
N LEU A 79 7.49 13.91 -8.84
CA LEU A 79 6.45 13.13 -9.50
C LEU A 79 5.67 12.25 -8.51
N THR A 80 4.40 11.97 -8.81
CA THR A 80 3.65 10.92 -8.11
C THR A 80 4.03 9.55 -8.66
N LEU A 81 3.74 8.47 -7.93
CA LEU A 81 4.02 7.11 -8.40
C LEU A 81 3.51 6.81 -9.84
N PRO A 82 2.26 7.12 -10.22
CA PRO A 82 1.81 6.92 -11.60
C PRO A 82 2.53 7.82 -12.62
N GLU A 83 2.90 9.05 -12.24
CA GLU A 83 3.66 9.94 -13.11
C GLU A 83 5.08 9.42 -13.37
N ILE A 84 5.73 8.81 -12.36
CA ILE A 84 7.03 8.13 -12.53
C ILE A 84 6.91 6.99 -13.54
N LEU A 85 5.84 6.19 -13.45
CA LEU A 85 5.60 5.10 -14.40
C LEU A 85 5.38 5.61 -15.83
N ARG A 86 4.59 6.68 -16.00
CA ARG A 86 4.38 7.31 -17.31
C ARG A 86 5.69 7.87 -17.87
N HIS A 87 6.47 8.57 -17.03
CA HIS A 87 7.77 9.13 -17.40
C HIS A 87 8.74 8.04 -17.91
N LYS A 88 8.83 6.91 -17.20
CA LYS A 88 9.64 5.77 -17.64
C LYS A 88 9.22 5.24 -19.01
N ARG A 89 7.91 5.13 -19.27
CA ARG A 89 7.37 4.68 -20.57
C ARG A 89 7.61 5.69 -21.70
N SER A 90 7.66 6.98 -21.40
CA SER A 90 7.96 8.00 -22.41
C SER A 90 9.36 7.81 -23.02
N HIS A 91 10.34 7.30 -22.27
CA HIS A 91 11.65 6.96 -22.82
C HIS A 91 11.60 5.76 -23.78
N SER A 92 10.73 4.78 -23.54
CA SER A 92 10.58 3.60 -24.39
C SER A 92 9.70 3.84 -25.62
N SER A 93 9.02 4.99 -25.71
CA SER A 93 8.09 5.31 -26.80
C SER A 93 8.69 6.27 -27.84
N SER A 94 9.95 6.68 -27.66
CA SER A 94 10.70 7.52 -28.61
C SER A 94 11.71 6.70 -29.42
N SER A 95 11.31 5.51 -29.87
CA SER A 95 12.04 4.72 -30.88
C SER A 95 11.17 4.48 -32.10
#